data_AF-A0A061JPC4-F1
#
_entry.id   AF-A0A061JPC4-F1
#
_cell.length_a   1.000
_cell.length_b   1.000
_cell.length_c   1.000
_cell.angle_alpha   90.00
_cell.angle_beta   90.00
_cell.angle_gamma   90.00
#
_symmetry.space_group_name_H-M   'P 1'
#
loop_
_entity.id
_entity.type
_entity.pdbx_description
1 polymer ?
#
loop_
_entity_poly.entity_id
_entity_poly.type
_entity_poly.pdbx_seq_one_letter_code
_entity_poly.pdbx_strand_id
1 'polypeptide(L)' 'MHGVTLEKVLGELQAHYGWEGLAQRVDIRCFRSDPSIKSSLTFLRRTPWARQKVEALFVQLRRRG' A
#
# COMPACT_ATOMS: atom_id res chain seq x y z
N MET A 1 -20.51 6.86 2.55
CA MET A 1 -19.06 7.15 2.38
C MET A 1 -18.34 6.40 3.49
N HIS A 2 -17.35 5.53 3.28
CA HIS A 2 -16.21 5.69 2.37
C HIS A 2 -15.83 4.37 1.68
N GLY A 3 -16.18 4.25 0.40
CA GLY A 3 -15.74 3.18 -0.49
C GLY A 3 -14.33 3.43 -1.02
N VAL A 4 -13.35 3.58 -0.13
CA VAL A 4 -11.94 3.56 -0.57
C VAL A 4 -11.52 2.10 -0.62
N THR A 5 -11.39 1.57 -1.82
CA THR A 5 -10.93 0.19 -2.03
C THR A 5 -9.44 0.09 -1.70
N LEU A 6 -8.97 -1.11 -1.33
CA LEU A 6 -7.54 -1.38 -1.12
C LEU A 6 -6.70 -1.02 -2.35
N GLU A 7 -7.27 -1.15 -3.55
CA GLU A 7 -6.67 -0.71 -4.80
C GLU A 7 -6.44 0.80 -4.82
N LYS A 8 -7.44 1.58 -4.43
CA LYS A 8 -7.33 3.04 -4.39
C LYS A 8 -6.36 3.50 -3.31
N VAL A 9 -6.41 2.89 -2.12
CA VAL A 9 -5.44 3.11 -1.02
C VAL A 9 -4.01 2.91 -1.53
N LEU A 10 -3.75 1.76 -2.15
CA LEU A 10 -2.42 1.42 -2.65
C LEU A 10 -2.00 2.34 -3.80
N GLY A 11 -2.91 2.67 -4.72
CA GLY A 11 -2.65 3.57 -5.84
C GLY A 11 -2.26 4.97 -5.40
N GLU A 12 -2.95 5.54 -4.40
CA GLU A 12 -2.60 6.86 -3.85
C GLU A 12 -1.25 6.84 -3.13
N LEU A 13 -1.01 5.79 -2.33
CA LEU A 13 0.27 5.62 -1.65
C LEU A 13 1.43 5.44 -2.64
N GLN A 14 1.21 4.68 -3.71
CA GLN A 14 2.19 4.51 -4.78
C GLN A 14 2.42 5.83 -5.53
N ALA A 15 1.37 6.57 -5.86
CA ALA A 15 1.49 7.86 -6.53
C ALA A 15 2.24 8.90 -5.68
N HIS A 16 2.08 8.85 -4.36
CA HIS A 16 2.71 9.80 -3.44
C HIS A 16 4.14 9.41 -3.03
N TYR A 17 4.39 8.14 -2.69
CA TYR A 17 5.68 7.67 -2.17
C TYR A 17 6.53 6.86 -3.17
N GLY A 18 5.94 6.39 -4.26
CA GLY A 18 6.55 5.40 -5.13
C GLY A 18 6.71 4.02 -4.47
N TRP A 19 7.12 3.03 -5.25
CA TRP A 19 7.33 1.67 -4.75
C TRP A 19 8.51 1.57 -3.78
N GLU A 20 9.58 2.30 -4.02
CA GLU A 20 10.73 2.33 -3.11
C GLU A 20 10.36 2.93 -1.74
N GLY A 21 9.62 4.05 -1.74
CA GLY A 21 9.15 4.67 -0.51
C GLY A 21 8.17 3.77 0.26
N LEU A 22 7.37 2.98 -0.44
CA LEU A 22 6.53 1.95 0.17
C LEU A 22 7.35 0.79 0.72
N ALA A 23 8.37 0.32 0.00
CA ALA A 23 9.25 -0.77 0.45
C ALA A 23 10.11 -0.40 1.68
N GLN A 24 10.37 0.90 1.90
CA GLN A 24 11.03 1.39 3.12
C GLN A 24 10.09 1.41 4.33
N ARG A 25 8.79 1.69 4.12
CA ARG A 25 7.78 1.78 5.19
C ARG A 25 7.15 0.43 5.50
N VAL A 26 7.00 -0.39 4.47
CA VAL A 26 6.44 -1.73 4.50
C VAL A 26 7.49 -2.65 3.88
N ASP A 27 8.32 -3.25 4.73
CA ASP A 27 9.36 -4.19 4.33
C ASP A 27 8.72 -5.50 3.85
N ILE A 28 8.26 -5.50 2.60
CA ILE A 28 7.78 -6.68 1.90
C ILE A 28 8.48 -6.79 0.55
N ARG A 29 8.88 -8.01 0.21
CA ARG A 29 9.56 -8.30 -1.06
C ARG A 29 8.71 -7.92 -2.29
N CYS A 30 7.39 -7.96 -2.15
CA CYS A 30 6.45 -7.61 -3.23
C CYS A 30 6.69 -6.20 -3.78
N PHE A 31 7.02 -5.22 -2.94
CA PHE A 31 7.28 -3.84 -3.38
C PHE A 31 8.69 -3.63 -3.96
N ARG A 32 9.61 -4.59 -3.79
CA ARG A 32 11.01 -4.50 -4.26
C ARG A 32 11.26 -5.29 -5.55
N SER A 33 10.70 -6.49 -5.67
CA SER A 33 11.01 -7.40 -6.80
C SER A 33 10.03 -7.33 -7.96
N ASP A 34 8.72 -7.23 -7.69
CA ASP A 34 7.69 -7.17 -8.75
C ASP A 34 6.62 -6.12 -8.37
N PRO A 35 7.01 -4.84 -8.33
CA PRO A 35 6.12 -3.78 -7.87
C PRO A 35 5.02 -3.49 -8.91
N SER A 36 3.88 -4.14 -8.74
CA SER A 36 2.67 -3.85 -9.50
C SER A 36 1.44 -3.80 -8.60
N ILE A 37 0.44 -2.99 -8.97
CA ILE A 37 -0.81 -2.86 -8.22
C ILE A 37 -1.50 -4.23 -8.09
N LYS A 38 -1.61 -5.00 -9.17
CA LYS A 38 -2.29 -6.31 -9.16
C LYS A 38 -1.56 -7.35 -8.29
N SER A 39 -0.22 -7.45 -8.42
CA SER A 39 0.59 -8.39 -7.63
C SER A 39 0.54 -8.04 -6.14
N SER A 40 0.69 -6.74 -5.84
CA SER A 40 0.58 -6.21 -4.48
C SER A 40 -0.80 -6.48 -3.87
N LEU A 41 -1.90 -6.22 -4.59
CA LEU A 41 -3.23 -6.48 -4.07
C LEU A 41 -3.47 -7.97 -3.79
N THR A 42 -2.97 -8.84 -4.66
CA THR A 42 -3.05 -10.30 -4.44
C THR A 42 -2.26 -10.68 -3.19
N PHE A 43 -1.06 -10.12 -3.01
CA PHE A 43 -0.23 -10.34 -1.82
C PHE A 43 -0.89 -9.82 -0.53
N LEU A 44 -1.40 -8.59 -0.55
CA LEU A 44 -2.09 -7.95 0.58
C LEU A 44 -3.42 -8.64 0.92
N ARG A 45 -4.01 -9.42 0.00
CA ARG A 45 -5.15 -10.29 0.29
C ARG A 45 -4.76 -11.54 1.05
N ARG A 46 -3.58 -12.09 0.79
CA ARG A 46 -3.07 -13.29 1.46
C ARG A 46 -2.29 -12.96 2.74
N THR A 47 -1.90 -11.70 2.93
CA THR A 47 -1.04 -11.24 4.03
C THR A 47 -1.72 -10.09 4.80
N PRO A 48 -2.58 -10.39 5.79
CA PRO A 48 -3.39 -9.38 6.48
C PRO A 48 -2.57 -8.31 7.21
N TRP A 49 -1.46 -8.68 7.87
CA TRP A 49 -0.62 -7.72 8.58
C TRP A 49 0.00 -6.67 7.64
N ALA A 50 0.35 -7.06 6.42
CA ALA A 50 0.90 -6.14 5.41
C ALA A 50 -0.18 -5.18 4.92
N ARG A 51 -1.40 -5.69 4.71
CA ARG A 51 -2.56 -4.85 4.39
C ARG A 51 -2.80 -3.79 5.47
N GLN A 52 -2.84 -4.20 6.73
CA GLN A 52 -3.04 -3.27 7.85
C GLN A 52 -1.95 -2.18 7.89
N LYS A 53 -0.68 -2.51 7.60
CA LYS A 53 0.38 -1.51 7.49
C LYS A 53 0.15 -0.51 6.35
N VAL A 54 -0.26 -1.00 5.18
CA VAL A 54 -0.59 -0.15 4.01
C VAL A 54 -1.77 0.76 4.34
N GLU A 55 -2.85 0.24 4.92
CA GLU A 55 -4.02 1.03 5.32
C GLU A 55 -3.67 2.06 6.39
N ALA A 56 -2.89 1.69 7.41
CA ALA A 56 -2.42 2.62 8.44
C ALA A 56 -1.57 3.75 7.84
N LEU A 57 -0.70 3.43 6.88
CA LEU A 57 0.11 4.42 6.18
C LEU A 57 -0.76 5.40 5.37
N PHE A 58 -1.81 4.91 4.73
CA PHE A 58 -2.76 5.77 4.01
C PHE A 58 -3.53 6.70 4.94
N VAL A 59 -3.97 6.20 6.11
CA VAL A 59 -4.60 7.05 7.12
C VAL A 59 -3.62 8.12 7.61
N GLN A 60 -2.34 7.78 7.82
CA GLN A 60 -1.32 8.75 8.19
C GLN A 60 -1.09 9.80 7.10
N LEU A 61 -1.05 9.39 5.83
CA LEU A 61 -0.96 10.31 4.69
C LEU A 61 -2.15 11.27 4.67
N ARG A 62 -3.37 10.75 4.82
CA ARG A 62 -4.60 11.54 4.83
C ARG A 62 -4.78 12.44 6.06
N ARG A 63 -4.12 12.14 7.18
CA ARG A 63 -4.12 12.99 8.38
C ARG A 63 -3.13 14.15 8.30
N ARG A 64 -2.14 14.06 7.40
CA ARG A 64 -1.12 15.09 7.18
C ARG A 64 -1.46 16.05 6.03
N GLY A 65 -2.50 15.75 5.25
CA GLY A 65 -3.01 16.61 4.18
C GLY A 65 -4.29 17.34 4.58
#